data_AF-A0A7W4E740-F1
#
_entry.id   AF-A0A7W4E740-F1
#
_cell.length_a   1.000
_cell.length_b   1.000
_cell.length_c   1.000
_cell.angle_alpha   90.00
_cell.angle_beta   90.00
_cell.angle_gamma   90.00
#
_symmetry.space_group_name_H-M   'P 1'
#
loop_
_entity.id
_entity.type
_entity.pdbx_description
1 polymer ?
#
loop_
_entity_poly.entity_id
_entity_poly.type
_entity_poly.pdbx_seq_one_letter_code
_entity_poly.pdbx_strand_id
1 'polypeptide(L)'
;MKNTEWNKLTIRPLDEEEKEYYKDYKDSKIEFMWEGDFPEDGEEVLVYTPQSKSVYTDIWSEYGNDVGFENTDKPVIYWMSFPKQPKIEEKKDE
;
A
#
# COMPACT_ATOMS: atom_id res chain seq x y z
N MET A 1 -22.00 2.42 -2.69
CA MET A 1 -20.55 2.72 -2.78
C MET A 1 -19.83 1.50 -2.21
N LYS A 2 -18.84 0.93 -2.90
CA LYS A 2 -18.15 -0.31 -2.48
C LYS A 2 -16.71 -0.07 -1.97
N ASN A 3 -16.23 1.16 -1.95
CA ASN A 3 -14.86 1.51 -1.54
C ASN A 3 -14.86 2.20 -0.17
N THR A 4 -15.37 1.52 0.86
CA THR A 4 -15.45 2.06 2.23
C THR A 4 -14.73 1.20 3.26
N GLU A 5 -14.01 0.18 2.81
CA GLU A 5 -13.30 -0.74 3.67
C GLU A 5 -11.81 -0.41 3.67
N TRP A 6 -11.21 -0.41 4.87
CA TRP A 6 -9.78 -0.22 5.05
C TRP A 6 -9.09 -1.57 4.92
N ASN A 7 -8.16 -1.66 3.98
CA ASN A 7 -7.21 -2.77 3.89
C ASN A 7 -6.14 -2.59 4.98
N LYS A 8 -5.55 -3.69 5.43
CA LYS A 8 -4.49 -3.68 6.43
C LYS A 8 -3.25 -4.33 5.84
N LEU A 9 -2.14 -3.62 5.90
CA LEU A 9 -0.80 -4.10 5.61
C LEU A 9 0.02 -4.14 6.88
N THR A 10 0.77 -5.23 7.05
CA THR A 10 1.75 -5.38 8.12
C THR A 10 3.06 -5.93 7.59
N ILE A 11 4.16 -5.62 8.25
CA ILE A 11 5.43 -6.31 7.98
C ILE A 11 5.53 -7.57 8.83
N ARG A 12 6.11 -8.62 8.27
CA ARG A 12 6.48 -9.84 8.98
C ARG A 12 7.94 -10.20 8.65
N PRO A 13 8.65 -10.94 9.53
CA PRO A 13 9.94 -11.50 9.16
C PRO A 13 9.80 -12.48 8.00
N LEU A 14 10.89 -12.69 7.26
CA LEU A 14 10.97 -13.70 6.21
C LEU A 14 10.79 -15.10 6.81
N ASP A 15 10.09 -15.96 6.09
CA ASP A 15 10.09 -17.40 6.37
C ASP A 15 11.39 -18.07 5.91
N GLU A 16 11.51 -19.40 6.09
CA GLU A 16 12.73 -20.14 5.74
C GLU A 16 12.96 -20.22 4.22
N GLU A 17 11.90 -20.30 3.43
CA GLU A 17 11.98 -20.37 1.96
C GLU A 17 12.41 -19.03 1.38
N GLU A 18 11.79 -17.94 1.85
CA GLU A 18 12.15 -16.57 1.50
C GLU A 18 13.60 -16.26 1.89
N LYS A 19 14.03 -16.66 3.09
CA LYS A 19 15.43 -16.48 3.53
C LYS A 19 16.43 -17.18 2.61
N GLU A 20 16.14 -18.42 2.19
CA GLU A 20 17.01 -19.16 1.28
C GLU A 20 16.98 -18.54 -0.14
N TYR A 21 15.81 -18.09 -0.60
CA TYR A 21 15.65 -17.44 -1.90
C TYR A 21 16.42 -16.11 -1.97
N TYR A 22 16.33 -15.29 -0.92
CA TYR A 22 16.99 -13.97 -0.87
C TYR A 22 18.44 -14.02 -0.40
N LYS A 23 18.93 -15.15 0.14
CA LYS A 23 20.31 -15.30 0.65
C LYS A 23 21.39 -14.95 -0.39
N ASP A 24 21.14 -15.27 -1.67
CA ASP A 24 22.12 -15.09 -2.74
C ASP A 24 22.06 -13.71 -3.41
N TYR A 25 21.03 -12.92 -3.09
CA TYR A 25 20.96 -11.52 -3.46
C TYR A 25 21.93 -10.75 -2.56
N LYS A 26 23.21 -10.71 -2.96
CA LYS A 26 24.33 -10.09 -2.22
C LYS A 26 24.09 -8.65 -1.75
N ASP A 27 23.15 -7.95 -2.38
CA ASP A 27 22.76 -6.57 -2.06
C ASP A 27 21.36 -6.46 -1.42
N SER A 28 20.60 -7.56 -1.27
CA SER A 28 19.27 -7.52 -0.67
C SER A 28 19.37 -7.54 0.85
N LYS A 29 19.14 -6.38 1.46
CA LYS A 29 18.86 -6.23 2.89
C LYS A 29 17.37 -6.48 3.17
N ILE A 30 16.79 -7.47 2.50
CA ILE A 30 15.37 -7.79 2.66
C ILE A 30 15.24 -8.52 3.99
N GLU A 31 14.82 -7.78 5.02
CA GLU A 31 14.69 -8.26 6.40
C GLU A 31 13.23 -8.55 6.78
N PHE A 32 12.29 -8.08 5.96
CA PHE A 32 10.85 -8.28 6.15
C PHE A 32 10.13 -8.45 4.81
N MET A 33 8.91 -8.99 4.89
CA MET A 33 7.94 -9.04 3.80
C MET A 33 6.66 -8.32 4.22
N TRP A 34 6.00 -7.69 3.27
CA TRP A 34 4.65 -7.19 3.47
C TRP A 34 3.64 -8.34 3.49
N GLU A 35 2.65 -8.24 4.36
CA GLU A 35 1.55 -9.18 4.52
C GLU A 35 0.22 -8.42 4.48
N GLY A 36 -0.68 -8.85 3.59
CA GLY A 36 -2.00 -8.23 3.36
C GLY A 36 -2.23 -7.94 1.88
N ASP A 37 -3.34 -7.27 1.58
CA ASP A 37 -3.65 -6.80 0.22
C ASP A 37 -2.87 -5.53 -0.08
N PHE A 38 -2.24 -5.48 -1.27
CA PHE A 38 -1.45 -4.34 -1.74
C PHE A 38 -2.30 -3.44 -2.67
N PRO A 39 -2.04 -2.12 -2.69
CA PRO A 39 -2.50 -1.26 -3.78
C PRO A 39 -1.89 -1.70 -5.13
N GLU A 40 -2.45 -1.19 -6.23
CA GLU A 40 -1.81 -1.34 -7.55
C GLU A 40 -0.53 -0.49 -7.63
N ASP A 41 0.43 -0.88 -8.48
CA ASP A 41 1.66 -0.10 -8.70
C ASP A 41 1.33 1.30 -9.26
N GLY A 42 1.87 2.34 -8.62
CA GLY A 42 1.57 3.73 -8.90
C GLY A 42 0.22 4.23 -8.38
N GLU A 43 -0.53 3.43 -7.61
CA GLU A 43 -1.81 3.86 -7.05
C GLU A 43 -1.60 4.85 -5.90
N GLU A 44 -2.16 6.06 -6.03
CA GLU A 44 -2.32 6.98 -4.91
C GLU A 44 -3.55 6.57 -4.09
N VAL A 45 -3.35 6.35 -2.79
CA VAL A 45 -4.38 5.85 -1.86
C VAL A 45 -4.48 6.72 -0.62
N LEU A 46 -5.58 6.58 0.12
CA LEU A 46 -5.68 7.10 1.47
C LEU A 46 -4.95 6.16 2.42
N VAL A 47 -4.15 6.71 3.31
CA VAL A 47 -3.35 6.00 4.30
C VAL A 47 -3.71 6.46 5.70
N TYR A 48 -3.78 5.51 6.62
CA TYR A 48 -3.87 5.72 8.06
C TYR A 48 -2.87 4.81 8.78
N THR A 49 -2.16 5.38 9.75
CA THR A 49 -1.32 4.59 10.66
C THR A 49 -1.71 4.89 12.10
N PRO A 50 -1.66 3.92 13.04
CA PRO A 50 -1.98 4.16 14.45
C PRO A 50 -1.22 5.34 15.09
N GLN A 51 -0.06 5.68 14.53
CA GLN A 51 0.82 6.74 15.02
C GLN A 51 0.46 8.12 14.42
N SER A 52 0.01 8.17 13.16
CA SER A 52 -0.33 9.42 12.46
C SER A 52 -1.56 10.13 13.03
N LYS A 53 -2.49 9.39 13.65
CA LYS A 53 -3.79 9.88 14.17
C LYS A 53 -4.63 10.67 13.14
N SER A 54 -4.30 10.58 11.86
CA SER A 54 -4.94 11.33 10.77
C SER A 54 -4.84 10.53 9.47
N VAL A 55 -5.73 10.82 8.53
CA VAL A 55 -5.71 10.24 7.18
C VAL A 55 -4.97 11.18 6.25
N TYR A 56 -4.06 10.64 5.45
CA TYR A 56 -3.27 11.37 4.44
C TYR A 56 -3.20 10.52 3.16
N THR A 57 -2.53 11.01 2.12
CA THR A 57 -2.32 10.26 0.88
C THR A 57 -0.89 9.81 0.74
N ASP A 58 -0.69 8.68 0.08
CA ASP A 58 0.62 8.19 -0.32
C ASP A 58 0.49 7.33 -1.58
N ILE A 59 1.61 7.09 -2.26
CA ILE A 59 1.66 6.30 -3.49
C ILE A 59 2.36 4.97 -3.18
N TRP A 60 1.75 3.87 -3.58
CA TRP A 60 2.39 2.56 -3.58
C TRP A 60 3.18 2.39 -4.88
N SER A 61 4.47 2.07 -4.78
CA SER A 61 5.35 2.06 -5.96
C SER A 61 6.56 1.16 -5.76
N GLU A 62 7.12 0.70 -6.88
CA GLU A 62 8.35 -0.07 -6.95
C GLU A 62 9.59 0.86 -7.04
N TYR A 63 10.56 0.64 -6.15
CA TYR A 63 11.80 1.40 -6.04
C TYR A 63 13.02 0.49 -6.14
N GLY A 64 13.55 0.33 -7.36
CA GLY A 64 14.71 -0.53 -7.60
C GLY A 64 14.37 -1.99 -7.35
N ASN A 65 14.78 -2.54 -6.21
CA ASN A 65 14.49 -3.92 -5.80
C ASN A 65 13.51 -4.00 -4.62
N ASP A 66 12.86 -2.89 -4.27
CA ASP A 66 11.94 -2.78 -3.13
C ASP A 66 10.56 -2.30 -3.60
N VAL A 67 9.53 -2.52 -2.79
CA VAL A 67 8.16 -2.07 -3.05
C VAL A 67 7.52 -1.58 -1.76
N GLY A 68 6.84 -0.45 -1.84
CA GLY A 68 6.20 0.12 -0.66
C GLY A 68 5.56 1.47 -0.91
N PHE A 69 5.14 2.09 0.18
CA PHE A 69 4.69 3.46 0.18
C PHE A 69 5.87 4.44 0.13
N GLU A 70 5.77 5.46 -0.73
CA GLU A 70 6.83 6.48 -0.90
C GLU A 70 7.22 7.21 0.38
N ASN A 71 6.22 7.54 1.21
CA ASN A 71 6.40 8.41 2.37
C ASN A 71 6.02 7.74 3.69
N THR A 72 5.52 6.51 3.64
CA THR A 72 5.02 5.76 4.80
C THR A 72 5.87 4.53 5.10
N ASP A 73 6.81 4.70 6.03
CA ASP A 73 7.58 3.61 6.60
C ASP A 73 7.07 3.26 8.01
N LYS A 74 6.05 2.38 8.06
CA LYS A 74 5.40 1.95 9.31
C LYS A 74 5.07 0.45 9.29
N PRO A 75 5.19 -0.25 10.44
CA PRO A 75 4.98 -1.70 10.49
C PRO A 75 3.52 -2.12 10.39
N VAL A 76 2.58 -1.20 10.63
CA VAL A 76 1.13 -1.40 10.50
C VAL A 76 0.56 -0.20 9.78
N ILE A 77 0.01 -0.46 8.59
CA ILE A 77 -0.57 0.55 7.71
C ILE A 77 -1.97 0.10 7.35
N TYR A 78 -2.91 1.04 7.40
CA TYR A 78 -4.25 0.87 6.85
C TYR A 78 -4.33 1.73 5.60
N TRP A 79 -4.89 1.18 4.52
CA TRP A 79 -5.03 1.91 3.27
C TRP A 79 -6.39 1.67 2.63
N MET A 80 -6.81 2.60 1.76
CA MET A 80 -7.97 2.40 0.87
C MET A 80 -7.83 3.23 -0.40
N SER A 81 -8.27 2.67 -1.53
CA SER A 81 -8.37 3.42 -2.79
C SER A 81 -9.29 4.62 -2.64
N PHE A 82 -9.06 5.66 -3.44
CA PHE A 82 -9.99 6.79 -3.50
C PHE A 82 -11.41 6.34 -3.88
N PRO A 83 -12.44 7.07 -3.38
CA PRO A 83 -13.78 6.85 -3.85
C PRO A 83 -13.85 7.17 -5.35
N LYS A 84 -14.62 6.36 -6.09
CA LYS A 84 -14.91 6.69 -7.50
C LYS A 84 -15.61 8.04 -7.56
N GLN A 85 -15.24 8.84 -8.57
CA GLN A 85 -15.90 10.11 -8.85
C GLN A 85 -17.43 9.95 -8.91
N PRO A 86 -18.19 10.94 -8.42
CA PRO A 86 -19.64 10.93 -8.58
C PRO A 86 -19.99 10.92 -10.07
N LYS A 87 -21.03 10.18 -10.44
CA LYS A 87 -21.60 10.27 -11.80
C LYS A 87 -22.40 11.56 -11.88
N ILE A 88 -21.91 12.52 -12.66
CA ILE A 88 -22.65 13.75 -12.96
C ILE A 88 -23.50 13.46 -14.21
N GLU A 89 -24.81 13.35 -14.05
CA GLU A 89 -25.72 13.31 -15.19
C GLU A 89 -25.86 14.75 -15.72
N GLU A 90 -25.30 15.01 -16.91
CA GLU A 90 -25.57 16.25 -17.63
C GLU A 90 -27.06 16.28 -17.97
N LYS A 91 -27.83 17.12 -17.28
CA LYS A 91 -29.17 17.47 -17.75
C LYS A 91 -28.98 18.23 -19.06
N LYS A 92 -29.41 17.63 -20.17
CA LYS A 92 -29.62 18.38 -21.40
C LYS A 92 -30.77 19.33 -21.12
N ASP A 93 -30.47 20.63 -21.09
CA ASP A 93 -31.49 21.67 -21.05
C ASP A 93 -32.39 21.48 -22.29
N GLU A 94 -33.70 21.33 -22.06
CA GLU A 94 -34.75 21.27 -23.08
C GLU A 94 -35.07 22.65 -23.66
#